data_AF-A0A1E8PXV3-F1
#
_entry.id   AF-A0A1E8PXV3-F1
#
_cell.length_a   1.000
_cell.length_b   1.000
_cell.length_c   1.000
_cell.angle_alpha   90.00
_cell.angle_beta   90.00
_cell.angle_gamma   90.00
#
_symmetry.space_group_name_H-M   'P 1'
#
loop_
_entity.id
_entity.type
_entity.pdbx_description
1 polymer ?
#
loop_
_entity_poly.entity_id
_entity_poly.type
_entity_poly.pdbx_seq_one_letter_code
_entity_poly.pdbx_strand_id
1 'polypeptide(L)'
;MRTTSTFAAAAILAVVGVWAPTGVASAEPAPAPPPAPKTTIDGDGTFKVGTDIVPGVYKSAGPIEGSACYWKRLSGNEMVDNGLTKKAPVVTIDPTDTTFTTNDCQQWQLTDCSQSACPKPSGMPPGALGPLLSILGGQINPGATAPGPSADAPAPGPAPAG
;
A
#
# COMPACT_ATOMS: atom_id res chain seq x y z
N MET A 1 -47.24 -45.43 -26.05
CA MET A 1 -47.78 -46.60 -25.35
C MET A 1 -47.12 -46.71 -23.99
N ARG A 2 -47.93 -46.78 -22.91
CA ARG A 2 -47.68 -47.49 -21.64
C ARG A 2 -46.54 -46.98 -20.73
N THR A 3 -46.71 -46.63 -19.45
CA THR A 3 -47.87 -46.69 -18.53
C THR A 3 -47.56 -45.83 -17.30
N THR A 4 -48.59 -45.19 -16.76
CA THR A 4 -48.61 -44.48 -15.46
C THR A 4 -48.85 -45.44 -14.29
N SER A 5 -48.36 -45.06 -13.10
CA SER A 5 -48.90 -45.33 -11.75
C SER A 5 -48.74 -46.72 -11.11
N THR A 6 -48.23 -46.74 -9.87
CA THR A 6 -49.04 -47.00 -8.66
C THR A 6 -48.29 -46.65 -7.35
N PHE A 7 -49.06 -46.09 -6.41
CA PHE A 7 -48.69 -45.75 -5.04
C PHE A 7 -48.79 -46.98 -4.12
N ALA A 8 -48.00 -46.99 -3.04
CA ALA A 8 -48.32 -47.71 -1.81
C ALA A 8 -47.88 -46.88 -0.59
N ALA A 9 -48.86 -46.49 0.22
CA ALA A 9 -48.67 -45.86 1.52
C ALA A 9 -48.47 -46.94 2.59
N ALA A 10 -47.59 -46.69 3.56
CA ALA A 10 -47.59 -47.37 4.85
C ALA A 10 -47.32 -46.33 5.95
N ALA A 11 -48.30 -46.20 6.85
CA ALA A 11 -48.30 -45.30 7.99
C ALA A 11 -47.35 -45.79 9.08
N ILE A 12 -46.56 -44.88 9.66
CA ILE A 12 -45.86 -45.11 10.93
C ILE A 12 -46.11 -43.91 11.85
N LEU A 13 -46.91 -44.20 12.88
CA LEU A 13 -46.98 -43.66 14.24
C LEU A 13 -46.43 -42.26 14.52
N ALA A 14 -47.34 -41.39 14.96
CA ALA A 14 -47.06 -40.13 15.61
C ALA A 14 -46.24 -40.34 16.90
N VAL A 15 -45.09 -39.67 17.00
CA VAL A 15 -44.45 -39.31 18.27
C VAL A 15 -44.51 -37.80 18.40
N VAL A 16 -45.37 -37.34 19.29
CA VAL A 16 -45.46 -35.95 19.74
C VAL A 16 -44.21 -35.68 20.58
N GLY A 17 -43.26 -34.96 20.01
CA GLY A 17 -42.06 -34.49 20.69
C GLY A 17 -41.87 -33.00 20.40
N VAL A 18 -42.53 -32.16 21.20
CA VAL A 18 -42.29 -30.72 21.22
C VAL A 18 -40.89 -30.48 21.78
N TRP A 19 -39.92 -30.29 20.89
CA TRP A 19 -38.63 -29.70 21.23
C TRP A 19 -38.55 -28.38 20.49
N ALA A 20 -38.68 -27.29 21.24
CA ALA A 20 -38.38 -25.96 20.76
C ALA A 20 -36.95 -25.96 20.21
N PRO A 21 -36.67 -25.46 18.99
CA PRO A 21 -35.32 -25.13 18.65
C PRO A 21 -34.94 -23.99 19.57
N THR A 22 -34.09 -24.25 20.57
CA THR A 22 -33.24 -23.20 21.11
C THR A 22 -32.34 -22.79 19.95
N GLY A 23 -32.83 -21.84 19.14
CA GLY A 23 -32.04 -21.13 18.17
C GLY A 23 -30.95 -20.38 18.91
N VAL A 24 -29.85 -21.08 19.20
CA VAL A 24 -28.57 -20.44 19.42
C VAL A 24 -28.28 -19.71 18.13
N ALA A 25 -28.59 -18.41 18.11
CA ALA A 25 -28.04 -17.48 17.17
C ALA A 25 -26.51 -17.52 17.38
N SER A 26 -25.86 -18.45 16.69
CA SER A 26 -24.42 -18.42 16.52
C SER A 26 -24.16 -17.15 15.73
N ALA A 27 -23.76 -16.07 16.42
CA ALA A 27 -23.19 -14.92 15.77
C ALA A 27 -21.90 -15.42 15.12
N GLU A 28 -21.99 -15.75 13.83
CA GLU A 28 -20.81 -16.07 13.03
C GLU A 28 -19.86 -14.87 13.15
N PRO A 29 -18.59 -15.09 13.55
CA PRO A 29 -17.64 -13.99 13.64
C PRO A 29 -17.61 -13.24 12.30
N ALA A 30 -17.83 -11.93 12.35
CA ALA A 30 -17.72 -11.11 11.16
C ALA A 30 -16.34 -11.31 10.51
N PRO A 31 -16.24 -11.35 9.16
CA PRO A 31 -14.96 -11.48 8.49
C PRO A 31 -13.97 -10.41 8.96
N ALA A 32 -12.74 -10.82 9.26
CA ALA A 32 -11.69 -9.87 9.61
C ALA A 32 -11.45 -8.89 8.45
N PRO A 33 -11.11 -7.61 8.73
CA PRO A 33 -10.76 -6.66 7.70
C PRO A 33 -9.60 -7.18 6.83
N PRO A 34 -9.55 -6.81 5.53
CA PRO A 34 -8.43 -7.15 4.66
C PRO A 34 -7.10 -6.63 5.25
N PRO A 35 -5.98 -7.34 5.02
CA PRO A 35 -4.65 -6.83 5.37
C PRO A 35 -4.39 -5.47 4.72
N ALA A 36 -3.65 -4.61 5.41
CA ALA A 36 -3.18 -3.36 4.83
C ALA A 36 -2.14 -3.63 3.72
N PRO A 37 -2.03 -2.75 2.70
CA PRO A 37 -0.98 -2.84 1.70
C PRO A 37 0.42 -2.78 2.34
N LYS A 38 1.36 -3.53 1.76
CA LYS A 38 2.72 -3.65 2.28
C LYS A 38 3.60 -2.48 1.86
N THR A 39 4.66 -2.27 2.62
CA THR A 39 5.76 -1.34 2.30
C THR A 39 7.04 -2.07 1.87
N THR A 40 6.98 -3.40 1.77
CA THR A 40 8.08 -4.28 1.36
C THR A 40 7.62 -5.22 0.26
N ILE A 41 8.54 -5.59 -0.63
CA ILE A 41 8.32 -6.57 -1.69
C ILE A 41 9.42 -7.61 -1.57
N ASP A 42 9.06 -8.78 -1.05
CA ASP A 42 10.04 -9.76 -0.55
C ASP A 42 10.74 -10.55 -1.68
N GLY A 43 10.17 -10.53 -2.89
CA GLY A 43 10.74 -11.22 -4.04
C GLY A 43 9.89 -11.03 -5.29
N ASP A 44 10.01 -11.98 -6.21
CA ASP A 44 9.38 -11.89 -7.52
C ASP A 44 7.86 -11.94 -7.44
N GLY A 45 7.22 -11.21 -8.35
CA GLY A 45 5.76 -11.21 -8.43
C GLY A 45 5.21 -10.01 -9.18
N THR A 46 3.89 -9.97 -9.22
CA THR A 46 3.11 -8.82 -9.68
C THR A 46 2.21 -8.37 -8.55
N PHE A 47 2.29 -7.09 -8.21
CA PHE A 47 1.67 -6.48 -7.04
C PHE A 47 0.72 -5.39 -7.50
N LYS A 48 -0.53 -5.42 -7.02
CA LYS A 48 -1.52 -4.36 -7.24
C LYS A 48 -1.16 -3.17 -6.37
N VAL A 49 -0.92 -2.02 -6.98
CA VAL A 49 -0.62 -0.79 -6.24
C VAL A 49 -1.89 -0.28 -5.55
N GLY A 50 -1.78 0.13 -4.29
CA GLY A 50 -2.90 0.51 -3.43
C GLY A 50 -3.65 -0.65 -2.76
N THR A 51 -3.43 -1.90 -3.20
CA THR A 51 -3.99 -3.10 -2.56
C THR A 51 -2.90 -3.96 -1.92
N ASP A 52 -1.90 -4.37 -2.70
CA ASP A 52 -0.84 -5.27 -2.22
C ASP A 52 0.35 -4.48 -1.69
N ILE A 53 0.68 -3.37 -2.34
CA ILE A 53 1.78 -2.47 -1.98
C ILE A 53 1.31 -1.02 -2.01
N VAL A 54 1.90 -0.17 -1.17
CA VAL A 54 1.61 1.27 -1.21
C VAL A 54 2.39 1.95 -2.36
N PRO A 55 1.85 3.01 -2.99
CA PRO A 55 2.65 3.87 -3.87
C PRO A 55 3.74 4.61 -3.09
N GLY A 56 4.82 4.97 -3.77
CA GLY A 56 5.96 5.69 -3.20
C GLY A 56 7.29 5.30 -3.84
N VAL A 57 8.39 5.73 -3.23
CA VAL A 57 9.75 5.51 -3.77
C VAL A 57 10.35 4.25 -3.16
N TYR A 58 10.62 3.24 -3.97
CA TYR A 58 11.21 1.97 -3.56
C TYR A 58 12.68 1.87 -3.95
N LYS A 59 13.48 1.20 -3.11
CA LYS A 59 14.86 0.82 -3.40
C LYS A 59 15.04 -0.68 -3.23
N SER A 60 15.72 -1.32 -4.17
CA SER A 60 16.20 -2.70 -4.04
C SER A 60 17.72 -2.73 -3.86
N ALA A 61 18.24 -3.78 -3.24
CA ALA A 61 19.69 -4.01 -3.15
C ALA A 61 20.32 -4.38 -4.51
N GLY A 62 19.52 -4.65 -5.54
CA GLY A 62 19.98 -4.99 -6.89
C GLY A 62 19.55 -6.38 -7.33
N PRO A 63 20.21 -6.96 -8.35
CA PRO A 63 19.89 -8.31 -8.82
C PRO A 63 20.18 -9.36 -7.74
N ILE A 64 19.45 -10.48 -7.81
CA ILE A 64 19.92 -11.72 -7.19
C ILE A 64 21.27 -12.14 -7.81
N GLU A 65 22.06 -12.94 -7.10
CA GLU A 65 23.40 -13.29 -7.57
C GLU A 65 23.35 -13.99 -8.94
N GLY A 66 24.16 -13.51 -9.88
CA GLY A 66 24.23 -14.08 -11.23
C GLY A 66 23.13 -13.66 -12.21
N SER A 67 22.20 -12.79 -11.83
CA SER A 67 21.08 -12.35 -12.68
C SER A 67 21.14 -10.86 -13.08
N ALA A 68 20.06 -10.38 -13.70
CA ALA A 68 19.76 -8.96 -13.85
C ALA A 68 18.36 -8.69 -13.30
N CYS A 69 18.22 -7.66 -12.45
CA CYS A 69 16.96 -7.28 -11.86
C CYS A 69 16.09 -6.59 -12.91
N TYR A 70 14.92 -7.18 -13.17
CA TYR A 70 13.91 -6.61 -14.04
C TYR A 70 12.72 -6.10 -13.23
N TRP A 71 12.21 -4.93 -13.60
CA TRP A 71 10.96 -4.41 -13.08
C TRP A 71 10.16 -3.68 -14.15
N LYS A 72 8.85 -3.58 -13.95
CA LYS A 72 7.95 -2.76 -14.76
C LYS A 72 6.78 -2.22 -13.95
N ARG A 73 6.24 -1.10 -14.41
CA ARG A 73 5.05 -0.43 -13.89
C ARG A 73 4.00 -0.35 -14.99
N LEU A 74 2.74 -0.67 -14.65
CA LEU A 74 1.61 -0.47 -15.56
C LEU A 74 0.56 0.46 -14.96
N SER A 75 0.01 1.38 -15.77
CA SER A 75 -1.21 2.13 -15.47
C SER A 75 -2.34 1.59 -16.36
N GLY A 76 -3.29 0.87 -15.75
CA GLY A 76 -4.26 0.06 -16.48
C GLY A 76 -3.56 -1.03 -17.28
N ASN A 77 -3.59 -0.91 -18.60
CA ASN A 77 -2.92 -1.83 -19.53
C ASN A 77 -1.67 -1.21 -20.18
N GLU A 78 -1.36 0.04 -19.89
CA GLU A 78 -0.22 0.76 -20.46
C GLU A 78 1.02 0.56 -19.60
N MET A 79 2.15 0.26 -20.23
CA MET A 79 3.45 0.24 -19.55
C MET A 79 3.99 1.66 -19.44
N VAL A 80 4.06 2.17 -18.22
CA VAL A 80 4.50 3.55 -17.96
C VAL A 80 6.01 3.63 -17.72
N ASP A 81 6.62 2.56 -17.22
CA ASP A 81 8.06 2.52 -16.99
C ASP A 81 8.56 1.07 -16.83
N ASN A 82 9.83 0.82 -17.15
CA ASN A 82 10.49 -0.44 -16.90
C ASN A 82 12.02 -0.28 -16.78
N GLY A 83 12.66 -1.31 -16.23
CA GLY A 83 14.12 -1.33 -16.17
C GLY A 83 14.67 -2.75 -16.07
N LEU A 84 15.85 -2.95 -16.67
CA LEU A 84 16.67 -4.16 -16.53
C LEU A 84 18.07 -3.72 -16.11
N THR A 85 18.52 -4.13 -14.92
CA THR A 85 19.77 -3.60 -14.33
C THR A 85 20.57 -4.64 -13.56
N LYS A 86 21.89 -4.48 -13.59
CA LYS A 86 22.85 -5.20 -12.73
C LYS A 86 23.27 -4.41 -11.48
N LYS A 87 22.64 -3.25 -11.24
CA LYS A 87 22.91 -2.36 -10.11
C LYS A 87 21.63 -2.17 -9.28
N ALA A 88 21.77 -1.74 -8.03
CA ALA A 88 20.66 -1.37 -7.16
C ALA A 88 19.75 -0.30 -7.80
N PRO A 89 18.49 -0.61 -8.12
CA PRO A 89 17.53 0.36 -8.65
C PRO A 89 16.81 1.15 -7.55
N VAL A 90 16.39 2.37 -7.91
CA VAL A 90 15.41 3.17 -7.18
C VAL A 90 14.27 3.47 -8.15
N VAL A 91 13.03 3.22 -7.74
CA VAL A 91 11.84 3.34 -8.58
C VAL A 91 10.75 4.08 -7.83
N THR A 92 10.17 5.09 -8.47
CA THR A 92 8.93 5.71 -7.99
C THR A 92 7.76 4.92 -8.53
N ILE A 93 6.86 4.45 -7.65
CA ILE A 93 5.59 3.82 -7.99
C ILE A 93 4.50 4.85 -7.71
N ASP A 94 3.83 5.32 -8.76
CA ASP A 94 2.83 6.38 -8.65
C ASP A 94 1.48 5.82 -8.15
N PRO A 95 0.64 6.63 -7.48
CA PRO A 95 -0.70 6.21 -7.06
C PRO A 95 -1.63 5.81 -8.21
N THR A 96 -1.34 6.27 -9.43
CA THR A 96 -2.07 5.92 -10.65
C THR A 96 -1.61 4.62 -11.28
N ASP A 97 -0.47 4.08 -10.85
CA ASP A 97 -0.05 2.76 -11.27
C ASP A 97 -1.06 1.73 -10.78
N THR A 98 -1.34 0.75 -11.63
CA THR A 98 -2.21 -0.38 -11.30
C THR A 98 -1.42 -1.60 -10.87
N THR A 99 -0.25 -1.83 -11.47
CA THR A 99 0.62 -2.96 -11.12
C THR A 99 2.09 -2.61 -11.16
N PHE A 100 2.83 -3.24 -10.25
CA PHE A 100 4.28 -3.31 -10.25
C PHE A 100 4.68 -4.78 -10.39
N THR A 101 5.51 -5.11 -11.37
CA THR A 101 6.08 -6.47 -11.52
C THR A 101 7.58 -6.39 -11.33
N THR A 102 8.15 -7.31 -10.55
CA THR A 102 9.60 -7.44 -10.33
C THR A 102 10.03 -8.89 -10.49
N ASN A 103 11.17 -9.13 -11.13
CA ASN A 103 11.76 -10.44 -11.42
C ASN A 103 13.28 -10.38 -11.17
N ASP A 104 13.84 -11.40 -10.54
CA ASP A 104 15.28 -11.53 -10.26
C ASP A 104 15.89 -10.35 -9.48
N CYS A 105 15.08 -9.64 -8.72
CA CYS A 105 15.51 -8.54 -7.86
C CYS A 105 15.55 -8.99 -6.40
N GLN A 106 16.55 -8.51 -5.67
CA GLN A 106 16.51 -8.53 -4.21
C GLN A 106 15.32 -7.70 -3.70
N GLN A 107 14.94 -7.94 -2.44
CA GLN A 107 13.82 -7.29 -1.77
C GLN A 107 13.77 -5.77 -2.01
N TRP A 108 12.58 -5.26 -2.31
CA TRP A 108 12.32 -3.83 -2.40
C TRP A 108 11.82 -3.28 -1.07
N GLN A 109 12.34 -2.10 -0.72
CA GLN A 109 11.99 -1.38 0.50
C GLN A 109 11.50 0.02 0.14
N LEU A 110 10.35 0.40 0.68
CA LEU A 110 9.86 1.76 0.58
C LEU A 110 10.79 2.71 1.35
N THR A 111 11.27 3.75 0.68
CA THR A 111 12.24 4.72 1.19
C THR A 111 11.63 6.09 1.48
N ASP A 112 10.45 6.39 0.93
CA ASP A 112 9.68 7.57 1.26
C ASP A 112 8.19 7.22 1.45
N CYS A 113 7.72 7.32 2.69
CA CYS A 113 6.34 7.10 3.10
C CYS A 113 5.53 8.41 3.15
N SER A 114 6.05 9.53 2.66
CA SER A 114 5.54 10.86 3.00
C SER A 114 4.19 11.23 2.37
N GLN A 115 3.70 10.51 1.37
CA GLN A 115 2.54 10.97 0.59
C GLN A 115 1.34 10.03 0.81
N SER A 116 0.70 10.16 1.97
CA SER A 116 -0.69 9.74 2.24
C SER A 116 -1.05 8.24 2.18
N ALA A 117 -0.21 7.37 1.63
CA ALA A 117 -0.56 5.96 1.39
C ALA A 117 0.08 4.96 2.37
N CYS A 118 1.08 5.36 3.16
CA CYS A 118 1.58 4.54 4.25
C CYS A 118 0.60 4.65 5.45
N PRO A 119 0.22 3.54 6.11
CA PRO A 119 -0.45 3.63 7.40
C PRO A 119 0.42 4.49 8.33
N LYS A 120 -0.11 5.65 8.77
CA LYS A 120 0.55 6.52 9.74
C LYS A 120 1.07 5.62 10.88
N PRO A 121 2.35 5.72 11.29
CA PRO A 121 2.84 4.98 12.44
C PRO A 121 1.96 5.31 13.66
N SER A 122 1.11 4.35 14.04
CA SER A 122 0.24 4.43 15.21
C SER A 122 1.11 4.33 16.46
N GLY A 123 1.79 5.41 16.81
CA GLY A 123 2.75 5.38 17.92
C GLY A 123 3.60 6.62 18.10
N MET A 124 3.50 7.66 17.25
CA MET A 124 4.17 8.93 17.56
C MET A 124 3.32 9.67 18.61
N PRO A 125 3.77 9.81 19.86
CA PRO A 125 3.03 10.57 20.86
C PRO A 125 2.96 12.03 20.40
N PRO A 126 1.81 12.71 20.55
CA PRO A 126 1.73 14.15 20.37
C PRO A 126 2.83 14.82 21.20
N GLY A 127 3.73 15.56 20.55
CA GLY A 127 4.77 16.31 21.25
C GLY A 127 6.19 15.73 21.19
N ALA A 128 6.47 14.65 20.46
CA ALA A 128 7.84 14.16 20.28
C ALA A 128 8.78 15.13 19.52
N LEU A 129 8.25 16.16 18.86
CA LEU A 129 9.03 17.29 18.32
C LEU A 129 9.34 18.37 19.38
N GLY A 130 8.54 18.44 20.45
CA GLY A 130 8.72 19.39 21.55
C GLY A 130 10.08 19.30 22.25
N PRO A 131 10.55 18.11 22.68
CA PRO A 131 11.84 18.00 23.35
C PRO A 131 13.01 18.28 22.40
N LEU A 132 12.91 17.94 21.11
CA LEU A 132 13.95 18.25 20.11
C LEU A 132 14.06 19.77 19.87
N LEU A 133 12.94 20.50 19.86
CA LEU A 133 12.91 21.96 19.80
C LEU A 133 13.48 22.61 21.07
N SER A 134 13.25 22.02 22.25
CA SER A 134 13.85 22.50 23.51
C SER A 134 15.37 22.32 23.58
N ILE A 135 15.89 21.24 22.99
CA ILE A 135 17.34 20.98 22.94
C ILE A 135 18.04 21.95 21.97
N LEU A 136 17.39 22.33 20.86
CA LEU A 136 17.91 23.38 19.95
C LEU A 136 17.63 24.81 20.45
N GLY A 137 16.63 25.01 21.29
CA GLY A 137 16.24 26.32 21.84
C GLY A 137 17.16 26.86 22.93
N GLY A 138 18.05 26.03 23.49
CA GLY A 138 18.99 26.42 24.55
C GLY A 138 20.22 27.20 24.09
N GLN A 139 20.44 27.40 22.79
CA GLN A 139 21.66 28.04 22.27
C GLN A 139 21.41 29.25 21.35
N ILE A 140 20.17 29.74 21.24
CA ILE A 140 19.90 31.02 20.57
C ILE A 140 20.07 32.17 21.57
N ASN A 141 21.25 32.79 21.57
CA ASN A 141 21.45 34.10 22.19
C ASN A 141 20.35 35.06 21.71
N PRO A 142 19.58 35.71 22.60
CA PRO A 142 18.64 36.75 22.20
C PRO A 142 19.42 38.03 21.89
N GLY A 143 20.04 38.07 20.72
CA GLY A 143 20.84 39.21 20.27
C GLY A 143 21.03 39.34 18.76
N ALA A 144 20.52 38.41 17.95
CA ALA A 144 20.59 38.52 16.50
C ALA A 144 19.19 38.76 15.92
N THR A 145 18.88 40.03 15.65
CA THR A 145 17.78 40.45 14.77
C THR A 145 17.86 39.69 13.45
N ALA A 146 16.83 38.89 13.15
CA ALA A 146 16.63 38.29 11.84
C ALA A 146 16.36 39.38 10.79
N PRO A 147 16.92 39.32 9.57
CA PRO A 147 16.41 40.09 8.45
C PRO A 147 15.06 39.52 8.04
N GLY A 148 14.07 40.41 7.87
CA GLY A 148 12.73 40.06 7.37
C GLY A 148 12.73 39.56 5.92
N PRO A 149 11.56 39.11 5.42
CA PRO A 149 11.46 38.49 4.11
C PRO A 149 11.56 39.55 3.00
N SER A 150 12.55 39.42 2.13
CA SER A 150 12.59 40.19 0.88
C SER A 150 11.53 39.66 -0.08
N ALA A 151 10.47 40.44 -0.26
CA ALA A 151 9.71 40.46 -1.49
C ALA A 151 10.57 41.06 -2.62
N ASP A 152 10.13 40.86 -3.87
CA ASP A 152 10.68 41.35 -5.14
C ASP A 152 11.69 40.45 -5.86
N ALA A 153 11.15 39.45 -6.58
CA ALA A 153 11.78 38.93 -7.78
C ALA A 153 11.25 39.71 -9.01
N PRO A 154 12.12 40.33 -9.85
CA PRO A 154 11.67 40.99 -11.06
C PRO A 154 11.35 39.99 -12.18
N ALA A 155 10.36 40.33 -13.01
CA ALA A 155 9.94 39.57 -14.18
C ALA A 155 11.09 39.40 -15.21
N PRO A 156 11.14 38.29 -15.97
CA PRO A 156 12.13 38.10 -17.02
C PRO A 156 11.92 39.08 -18.18
N GLY A 157 12.99 39.78 -18.57
CA GLY A 157 13.03 40.64 -19.75
C GLY A 157 12.98 39.86 -21.07
N PRO A 158 12.69 40.54 -22.21
CA PRO A 158 12.52 39.88 -23.49
C PRO A 158 13.83 39.33 -24.06
N ALA A 159 13.73 38.19 -24.75
CA ALA A 159 14.83 37.53 -25.45
C ALA A 159 15.37 38.39 -26.62
N PRO A 160 16.68 38.34 -26.93
CA PRO A 160 17.23 39.05 -28.06
C PRO A 160 16.88 38.35 -29.38
N ALA A 161 16.57 39.15 -30.40
CA ALA A 161 16.43 38.71 -31.78
C ALA A 161 17.80 38.45 -32.41
N GLY A 162 17.92 37.29 -33.05
CA GLY A 162 19.04 36.89 -33.92
C GLY A 162 18.54 35.84 -34.90
#